data_AF-K2GBF6-F1
#
_entry.id   AF-K2GBF6-F1
#
_cell.length_a   1.000
_cell.length_b   1.000
_cell.length_c   1.000
_cell.angle_alpha   90.00
_cell.angle_beta   90.00
_cell.angle_gamma   90.00
#
_symmetry.space_group_name_H-M   'P 1'
#
loop_
_entity.id
_entity.type
_entity.pdbx_description
1 polymer ?
#
loop_
_entity_poly.entity_id
_entity_poly.type
_entity_poly.pdbx_seq_one_letter_code
_entity_poly.pdbx_strand_id
1 'polypeptide(L)'
;MRKRIGVIIGIIVLSLSVFLIFSNQQSDTETREEKSTSEKEKGEAGVRPAEIFSRAEEGEAPGVPFTVGETTGEEVRDKWGEPEKTSEDNKETVLDYSSRNVKIGISGNVVTMLKLDRKEESPLGAEKLKSYKEPDRTEENESGKGRTLAYTLSGGRVLEFVFSRPGNEGTEKELDYVTLSADTQEADSAKISKMSLEEKIGQMIFGGVSGTEMNEETKKVIEKYHVGGLILFGNNITSAPQTVDFLNEMKQVNEGNPYPLLLGVDEEGGRVSRMPPEAASLPPGGEVGELNDPELAFKTGKILGMQMNELGFNLDFAPVLDVNSNPDNPVIGDRSFSSDPETVSKLGIQVMKGIEEQGVIPVIKHFPGHGDTNVDSHLNLPKVTKSYEELKQMELVPFKQAIEAGADVTMTSHILLPAFDEQYPASMSEAVITDVLREDLGFGGVVVTDDLTMGAITNEYSVEDAAIETVKAGGDLLLMAHDSNLISNVFNKLKAAVENGELSEERINESVERIADLKDKYQITGEQTPPPEFQPVNRKVEEILEQVS
;
A
#
# COMPACT_ATOMS: atom_id res chain seq x y z
N MET A 1 -8.31 -18.63 62.70
CA MET A 1 -9.16 -19.09 63.81
C MET A 1 -9.10 -18.04 64.93
N ARG A 2 -10.26 -17.49 65.35
CA ARG A 2 -10.48 -16.47 66.42
C ARG A 2 -10.02 -15.03 66.06
N LYS A 3 -10.79 -13.94 66.24
CA LYS A 3 -12.01 -13.67 67.01
C LYS A 3 -12.76 -12.45 66.44
N ARG A 4 -14.06 -12.42 66.77
CA ARG A 4 -15.17 -11.58 66.35
C ARG A 4 -15.30 -10.23 67.09
N ILE A 5 -15.77 -9.23 66.33
CA ILE A 5 -16.92 -8.31 66.55
C ILE A 5 -16.84 -7.20 67.62
N GLY A 6 -17.16 -5.98 67.16
CA GLY A 6 -17.72 -4.86 67.92
C GLY A 6 -18.35 -3.83 66.96
N VAL A 7 -19.66 -3.96 66.73
CA VAL A 7 -20.55 -3.03 65.99
C VAL A 7 -20.81 -1.77 66.84
N ILE A 8 -20.99 -0.58 66.23
CA ILE A 8 -22.01 0.43 66.60
C ILE A 8 -22.11 1.56 65.53
N ILE A 9 -23.29 1.57 64.89
CA ILE A 9 -24.22 2.68 64.58
C ILE A 9 -23.69 3.91 63.80
N GLY A 10 -24.26 4.11 62.61
CA GLY A 10 -24.24 5.40 61.90
C GLY A 10 -25.45 6.28 62.23
N ILE A 11 -25.35 7.58 61.92
CA ILE A 11 -26.42 8.44 61.38
C ILE A 11 -25.80 9.77 60.90
N ILE A 12 -26.27 10.16 59.71
CA ILE A 12 -26.09 11.40 58.94
C ILE A 12 -26.58 12.63 59.70
N VAL A 13 -25.89 13.78 59.64
CA VAL A 13 -26.49 15.12 59.44
C VAL A 13 -25.49 16.08 58.77
N LEU A 14 -25.98 16.67 57.67
CA LEU A 14 -25.47 17.76 56.84
C LEU A 14 -25.58 19.11 57.59
N SER A 15 -24.59 20.02 57.50
CA SER A 15 -24.81 21.44 57.16
C SER A 15 -23.58 22.35 57.38
N LEU A 16 -23.45 23.24 56.39
CA LEU A 16 -22.71 24.50 56.29
C LEU A 16 -22.34 25.18 57.63
N SER A 17 -21.19 25.86 57.66
CA SER A 17 -21.13 27.35 57.57
C SER A 17 -19.75 27.90 57.95
N VAL A 18 -19.15 28.64 57.02
CA VAL A 18 -18.67 30.02 57.20
C VAL A 18 -17.61 30.23 58.31
N PHE A 19 -16.33 30.32 57.90
CA PHE A 19 -15.62 31.61 57.76
C PHE A 19 -15.20 32.20 59.12
N LEU A 20 -13.89 32.17 59.42
CA LEU A 20 -13.04 33.36 59.50
C LEU A 20 -11.68 33.09 60.20
N ILE A 21 -10.64 33.18 59.36
CA ILE A 21 -9.42 33.96 59.54
C ILE A 21 -8.29 33.39 60.41
N PHE A 22 -7.09 33.56 59.82
CA PHE A 22 -5.73 33.30 60.24
C PHE A 22 -5.30 31.86 59.93
N SER A 23 -4.58 31.59 58.84
CA SER A 23 -3.33 32.25 58.46
C SER A 23 -2.80 31.70 57.12
N ASN A 24 -2.47 32.56 56.15
CA ASN A 24 -1.13 32.59 55.55
C ASN A 24 -1.02 33.68 54.47
N GLN A 25 -0.06 34.57 54.65
CA GLN A 25 0.42 35.49 53.63
C GLN A 25 1.35 34.72 52.67
N GLN A 26 0.96 34.60 51.40
CA GLN A 26 1.86 34.60 50.22
C GLN A 26 1.03 34.44 48.94
N SER A 27 0.83 35.53 48.19
CA SER A 27 0.68 35.61 46.73
C SER A 27 -0.02 36.93 46.36
N ASP A 28 0.74 37.93 45.94
CA ASP A 28 0.19 39.15 45.32
C ASP A 28 1.26 39.75 44.38
N THR A 29 1.56 39.05 43.27
CA THR A 29 2.29 39.67 42.14
C THR A 29 2.13 38.99 40.78
N GLU A 30 1.05 38.25 40.48
CA GLU A 30 0.91 37.58 39.17
C GLU A 30 -0.41 37.79 38.40
N THR A 31 -1.36 38.60 38.88
CA THR A 31 -2.70 38.67 38.24
C THR A 31 -3.07 40.02 37.64
N ARG A 32 -2.09 40.83 37.20
CA ARG A 32 -2.38 42.16 36.61
C ARG A 32 -1.92 42.41 35.18
N GLU A 33 -1.23 41.47 34.53
CA GLU A 33 -0.87 41.61 33.10
C GLU A 33 -1.79 40.85 32.14
N GLU A 34 -2.50 39.80 32.58
CA GLU A 34 -3.38 39.00 31.69
C GLU A 34 -4.77 39.61 31.40
N LYS A 35 -5.14 40.73 32.04
CA LYS A 35 -6.48 41.32 31.89
C LYS A 35 -6.56 42.56 31.01
N SER A 36 -5.46 43.03 30.43
CA SER A 36 -5.48 44.25 29.59
C SER A 36 -5.40 44.00 28.08
N THR A 37 -5.17 42.75 27.65
CA THR A 37 -5.12 42.36 26.22
C THR A 37 -6.42 41.76 25.69
N SER A 38 -7.38 41.38 26.54
CA SER A 38 -8.62 40.70 26.09
C SER A 38 -9.77 41.62 25.66
N GLU A 39 -9.62 42.95 25.77
CA GLU A 39 -10.69 43.91 25.43
C GLU A 39 -10.43 44.75 24.17
N LYS A 40 -9.40 44.45 23.36
CA LYS A 40 -9.09 45.20 22.13
C LYS A 40 -9.23 44.47 20.80
N GLU A 41 -9.73 43.24 20.77
CA GLU A 41 -9.93 42.48 19.51
C GLU A 41 -11.36 41.94 19.38
N LYS A 42 -12.35 42.82 19.43
CA LYS A 42 -13.70 42.52 18.93
C LYS A 42 -13.92 43.30 17.65
N GLY A 43 -13.57 42.68 16.53
CA GLY A 43 -13.85 43.22 15.19
C GLY A 43 -13.22 42.41 14.07
N GLU A 44 -13.76 41.24 13.77
CA GLU A 44 -13.96 40.69 12.41
C GLU A 44 -14.51 39.25 12.52
N ALA A 45 -15.69 39.00 11.96
CA ALA A 45 -16.38 37.72 12.00
C ALA A 45 -15.86 36.77 10.92
N GLY A 46 -14.57 36.39 11.02
CA GLY A 46 -13.94 35.38 10.16
C GLY A 46 -13.45 34.18 10.96
N VAL A 47 -13.40 33.00 10.35
CA VAL A 47 -12.78 31.80 10.94
C VAL A 47 -11.31 32.11 11.26
N ARG A 48 -10.81 31.67 12.42
CA ARG A 48 -9.42 31.95 12.83
C ARG A 48 -8.48 30.93 12.20
N PRO A 49 -7.24 31.30 11.78
CA PRO A 49 -6.26 30.34 11.25
C PRO A 49 -6.13 29.09 12.12
N ALA A 50 -6.01 29.27 13.44
CA ALA A 50 -5.88 28.17 14.39
C ALA A 50 -7.01 27.13 14.32
N GLU A 51 -8.24 27.56 14.01
CA GLU A 51 -9.37 26.63 13.86
C GLU A 51 -9.29 25.84 12.55
N ILE A 52 -8.88 26.50 11.45
CA ILE A 52 -8.70 25.84 10.15
C ILE A 52 -7.60 24.77 10.27
N PHE A 53 -6.44 25.12 10.83
CA PHE A 53 -5.33 24.19 11.02
C PHE A 53 -5.71 23.04 11.96
N SER A 54 -6.35 23.32 13.10
CA SER A 54 -6.73 22.27 14.06
C SER A 54 -7.71 21.27 13.47
N ARG A 55 -8.68 21.71 12.67
CA ARG A 55 -9.63 20.81 11.99
C ARG A 55 -8.96 20.04 10.86
N ALA A 56 -8.09 20.69 10.10
CA ALA A 56 -7.39 20.06 9.00
C ALA A 56 -6.46 18.92 9.47
N GLU A 57 -5.86 19.04 10.67
CA GLU A 57 -5.12 17.94 11.30
C GLU A 57 -5.99 16.71 11.56
N GLU A 58 -7.28 16.89 11.81
CA GLU A 58 -8.27 15.82 11.98
C GLU A 58 -8.90 15.38 10.64
N GLY A 59 -8.47 15.96 9.51
CA GLY A 59 -9.04 15.68 8.18
C GLY A 59 -10.34 16.43 7.90
N GLU A 60 -10.76 17.33 8.78
CA GLU A 60 -11.99 18.09 8.65
C GLU A 60 -11.75 19.48 8.05
N ALA A 61 -12.71 19.97 7.27
CA ALA A 61 -12.76 21.37 6.85
C ALA A 61 -13.93 22.08 7.55
N PRO A 62 -13.77 23.35 8.00
CA PRO A 62 -14.87 24.08 8.63
C PRO A 62 -16.14 24.05 7.78
N GLY A 63 -17.33 23.85 8.38
CA GLY A 63 -18.60 23.90 7.65
C GLY A 63 -18.85 22.76 6.64
N VAL A 64 -17.93 21.79 6.53
CA VAL A 64 -18.10 20.58 5.73
C VAL A 64 -18.14 19.38 6.68
N PRO A 65 -19.20 18.56 6.66
CA PRO A 65 -19.41 17.51 7.65
C PRO A 65 -18.87 16.17 7.15
N PHE A 66 -17.67 16.21 6.55
CA PHE A 66 -16.95 15.10 5.94
C PHE A 66 -15.47 15.20 6.31
N THR A 67 -14.82 14.05 6.40
CA THR A 67 -13.44 13.89 6.82
C THR A 67 -12.64 13.22 5.72
N VAL A 68 -11.56 13.89 5.31
CA VAL A 68 -10.62 13.38 4.31
C VAL A 68 -9.91 12.12 4.81
N GLY A 69 -9.94 11.06 4.00
CA GLY A 69 -9.40 9.74 4.30
C GLY A 69 -10.33 8.82 5.09
N GLU A 70 -11.50 9.30 5.55
CA GLU A 70 -12.44 8.50 6.35
C GLU A 70 -13.83 8.44 5.72
N THR A 71 -14.36 9.57 5.25
CA THR A 71 -15.72 9.62 4.69
C THR A 71 -15.75 8.97 3.31
N THR A 72 -16.77 8.18 3.05
CA THR A 72 -16.98 7.53 1.75
C THR A 72 -17.81 8.39 0.78
N GLY A 73 -17.69 8.11 -0.52
CA GLY A 73 -18.51 8.74 -1.55
C GLY A 73 -20.01 8.46 -1.39
N GLU A 74 -20.36 7.30 -0.86
CA GLU A 74 -21.74 6.93 -0.52
C GLU A 74 -22.29 7.81 0.61
N GLU A 75 -21.56 7.96 1.71
CA GLU A 75 -21.95 8.82 2.84
C GLU A 75 -22.11 10.29 2.44
N VAL A 76 -21.29 10.77 1.50
CA VAL A 76 -21.44 12.11 0.92
C VAL A 76 -22.80 12.23 0.22
N ARG A 77 -23.14 11.28 -0.65
CA ARG A 77 -24.41 11.31 -1.41
C ARG A 77 -25.63 11.11 -0.51
N ASP A 78 -25.53 10.25 0.50
CA ASP A 78 -26.59 10.06 1.48
C ASP A 78 -26.91 11.34 2.24
N LYS A 79 -25.87 12.11 2.59
CA LYS A 79 -26.01 13.32 3.39
C LYS A 79 -26.39 14.54 2.54
N TRP A 80 -25.80 14.68 1.36
CA TRP A 80 -25.91 15.90 0.55
C TRP A 80 -26.71 15.74 -0.75
N GLY A 81 -27.09 14.51 -1.12
CA GLY A 81 -27.73 14.19 -2.38
C GLY A 81 -26.74 14.08 -3.53
N GLU A 82 -27.24 13.97 -4.76
CA GLU A 82 -26.41 13.96 -5.96
C GLU A 82 -25.78 15.35 -6.22
N PRO A 83 -24.52 15.40 -6.71
CA PRO A 83 -23.86 16.67 -7.02
C PRO A 83 -24.43 17.33 -8.27
N GLU A 84 -24.26 18.64 -8.39
CA GLU A 84 -24.66 19.40 -9.57
C GLU A 84 -23.84 19.03 -10.81
N LYS A 85 -22.58 18.63 -10.62
CA LYS A 85 -21.73 18.12 -11.68
C LYS A 85 -20.76 17.07 -11.13
N THR A 86 -20.52 16.03 -11.91
CA THR A 86 -19.43 15.08 -11.67
C THR A 86 -18.44 15.16 -12.83
N SER A 87 -17.16 15.16 -12.53
CA SER A 87 -16.09 14.97 -13.51
C SER A 87 -15.14 13.89 -13.02
N GLU A 88 -14.55 13.15 -13.95
CA GLU A 88 -13.71 12.01 -13.67
C GLU A 88 -12.44 12.16 -14.51
N ASP A 89 -11.29 11.95 -13.87
CA ASP A 89 -10.03 11.65 -14.55
C ASP A 89 -9.53 10.28 -14.10
N ASN A 90 -8.39 9.83 -14.63
CA ASN A 90 -7.89 8.47 -14.38
C ASN A 90 -7.51 8.18 -12.91
N LYS A 91 -7.53 9.19 -12.01
CA LYS A 91 -7.08 9.04 -10.62
C LYS A 91 -8.13 9.48 -9.59
N GLU A 92 -9.04 10.39 -9.95
CA GLU A 92 -10.00 10.96 -9.01
C GLU A 92 -11.35 11.31 -9.69
N THR A 93 -12.45 10.98 -9.02
CA THR A 93 -13.80 11.49 -9.31
C THR A 93 -14.05 12.74 -8.48
N VAL A 94 -14.34 13.87 -9.14
CA VAL A 94 -14.67 15.13 -8.47
C VAL A 94 -16.18 15.37 -8.51
N LEU A 95 -16.80 15.39 -7.33
CA LEU A 95 -18.19 15.80 -7.11
C LEU A 95 -18.26 17.30 -6.85
N ASP A 96 -18.92 18.06 -7.72
CA ASP A 96 -19.07 19.51 -7.63
C ASP A 96 -20.40 19.87 -6.97
N TYR A 97 -20.35 20.25 -5.69
CA TYR A 97 -21.48 20.80 -4.93
C TYR A 97 -21.47 22.31 -4.97
N SER A 98 -21.60 22.88 -6.17
CA SER A 98 -21.52 24.32 -6.43
C SER A 98 -22.47 25.15 -5.56
N SER A 99 -23.68 24.68 -5.25
CA SER A 99 -24.62 25.39 -4.34
C SER A 99 -24.12 25.51 -2.91
N ARG A 100 -23.12 24.69 -2.53
CA ARG A 100 -22.47 24.66 -1.22
C ARG A 100 -21.07 25.27 -1.26
N ASN A 101 -20.61 25.75 -2.42
CA ASN A 101 -19.24 26.23 -2.64
C ASN A 101 -18.16 25.18 -2.29
N VAL A 102 -18.45 23.89 -2.50
CA VAL A 102 -17.53 22.78 -2.17
C VAL A 102 -17.40 21.84 -3.36
N LYS A 103 -16.18 21.41 -3.65
CA LYS A 103 -15.90 20.24 -4.49
C LYS A 103 -15.26 19.16 -3.64
N ILE A 104 -15.61 17.91 -3.92
CA ILE A 104 -15.15 16.75 -3.19
C ILE A 104 -14.47 15.81 -4.17
N GLY A 105 -13.17 15.58 -3.99
CA GLY A 105 -12.43 14.55 -4.70
C GLY A 105 -12.62 13.19 -4.02
N ILE A 106 -12.82 12.17 -4.84
CA ILE A 106 -13.04 10.78 -4.42
C ILE A 106 -12.11 9.91 -5.25
N SER A 107 -11.26 9.12 -4.59
CA SER A 107 -10.53 8.03 -5.22
C SER A 107 -11.03 6.70 -4.68
N GLY A 108 -11.30 5.74 -5.57
CA GLY A 108 -12.06 4.53 -5.23
C GLY A 108 -13.46 4.88 -4.70
N ASN A 109 -13.63 4.84 -3.37
CA ASN A 109 -14.86 5.26 -2.70
C ASN A 109 -14.60 6.16 -1.47
N VAL A 110 -13.39 6.70 -1.30
CA VAL A 110 -13.03 7.51 -0.13
C VAL A 110 -12.81 8.97 -0.55
N VAL A 111 -13.26 9.91 0.28
CA VAL A 111 -13.01 11.34 0.11
C VAL A 111 -11.53 11.62 0.30
N THR A 112 -10.87 11.99 -0.80
CA THR A 112 -9.43 12.31 -0.86
C THR A 112 -9.18 13.81 -0.86
N MET A 113 -10.17 14.62 -1.22
CA MET A 113 -10.03 16.06 -1.30
C MET A 113 -11.32 16.81 -0.96
N LEU A 114 -11.19 17.89 -0.19
CA LEU A 114 -12.21 18.89 0.06
C LEU A 114 -11.68 20.25 -0.45
N LYS A 115 -12.27 20.77 -1.52
CA LYS A 115 -11.96 22.10 -2.05
C LYS A 115 -13.11 23.06 -1.78
N LEU A 116 -12.86 24.10 -1.01
CA LEU A 116 -13.86 25.06 -0.57
C LEU A 116 -13.60 26.42 -1.25
N ASP A 117 -14.54 26.91 -2.05
CA ASP A 117 -14.50 28.29 -2.56
C ASP A 117 -14.86 29.22 -1.39
N ARG A 118 -13.85 29.94 -0.88
CA ARG A 118 -13.88 30.66 0.40
C ARG A 118 -13.66 32.15 0.21
N LYS A 119 -14.21 32.73 -0.85
CA LYS A 119 -14.20 34.19 -1.08
C LYS A 119 -14.72 34.99 0.12
N GLU A 120 -15.61 34.42 0.93
CA GLU A 120 -16.15 35.04 2.14
C GLU A 120 -15.16 35.07 3.33
N GLU A 121 -14.10 34.24 3.31
CA GLU A 121 -13.01 34.22 4.30
C GLU A 121 -11.82 35.11 3.91
N SER A 122 -12.01 36.01 2.94
CA SER A 122 -11.05 37.02 2.45
C SER A 122 -10.22 37.77 3.52
N PRO A 123 -10.65 37.97 4.80
CA PRO A 123 -9.78 38.56 5.82
C PRO A 123 -8.57 37.71 6.24
N LEU A 124 -8.47 36.43 5.85
CA LEU A 124 -7.30 35.58 6.03
C LEU A 124 -6.23 35.87 4.94
N GLY A 125 -5.49 36.97 5.11
CA GLY A 125 -4.38 37.29 4.21
C GLY A 125 -3.18 36.34 4.37
N ALA A 126 -2.41 36.14 3.30
CA ALA A 126 -1.19 35.31 3.27
C ALA A 126 -0.22 35.62 4.42
N GLU A 127 0.01 36.88 4.74
CA GLU A 127 0.92 37.29 5.84
C GLU A 127 0.40 36.89 7.22
N LYS A 128 -0.93 36.86 7.41
CA LYS A 128 -1.55 36.41 8.66
C LYS A 128 -1.39 34.90 8.83
N LEU A 129 -1.50 34.13 7.75
CA LEU A 129 -1.23 32.69 7.76
C LEU A 129 0.23 32.40 8.06
N LYS A 130 1.18 33.05 7.38
CA LYS A 130 2.63 32.92 7.65
C LYS A 130 2.99 33.26 9.09
N SER A 131 2.38 34.31 9.65
CA SER A 131 2.60 34.69 11.06
C SER A 131 2.09 33.64 12.06
N TYR A 132 1.17 32.77 11.65
CA TYR A 132 0.65 31.68 12.47
C TYR A 132 1.47 30.39 12.28
N LYS A 133 1.72 29.99 11.03
CA LYS A 133 2.57 28.86 10.64
C LYS A 133 3.27 29.23 9.32
N GLU A 134 4.58 29.01 9.23
CA GLU A 134 5.30 29.15 7.95
C GLU A 134 4.89 27.99 7.00
N PRO A 135 4.63 28.27 5.71
CA PRO A 135 4.25 27.25 4.74
C PRO A 135 5.46 26.37 4.38
N ASP A 136 5.20 25.08 4.17
CA ASP A 136 6.20 24.11 3.73
C ASP A 136 6.58 24.35 2.25
N ARG A 137 5.60 24.74 1.43
CA ARG A 137 5.80 25.12 0.02
C ARG A 137 5.03 26.40 -0.32
N THR A 138 5.65 27.25 -1.12
CA THR A 138 5.02 28.45 -1.70
C THR A 138 5.24 28.45 -3.21
N GLU A 139 4.16 28.48 -3.98
CA GLU A 139 4.21 28.49 -5.44
C GLU A 139 3.61 29.78 -5.99
N GLU A 140 4.23 30.37 -7.01
CA GLU A 140 3.63 31.44 -7.79
C GLU A 140 3.06 30.86 -9.09
N ASN A 141 1.80 31.14 -9.41
CA ASN A 141 1.19 30.67 -10.66
C ASN A 141 1.99 31.18 -11.86
N GLU A 142 2.13 30.39 -12.93
CA GLU A 142 2.97 30.68 -14.12
C GLU A 142 2.71 32.05 -14.78
N SER A 143 1.57 32.67 -14.51
CA SER A 143 1.20 34.01 -15.01
C SER A 143 1.55 35.17 -14.05
N GLY A 144 2.12 34.91 -12.87
CA GLY A 144 2.39 35.92 -11.81
C GLY A 144 1.14 36.51 -11.13
N LYS A 145 -0.03 35.89 -11.35
CA LYS A 145 -1.37 36.39 -10.98
C LYS A 145 -1.95 35.75 -9.71
N GLY A 146 -1.20 34.92 -9.01
CA GLY A 146 -1.65 34.26 -7.79
C GLY A 146 -0.54 33.51 -7.09
N ARG A 147 -0.82 33.03 -5.89
CA ARG A 147 0.12 32.28 -5.05
C ARG A 147 -0.61 31.17 -4.30
N THR A 148 0.04 30.03 -4.15
CA THR A 148 -0.40 28.95 -3.26
C THR A 148 0.53 28.88 -2.06
N LEU A 149 -0.05 28.83 -0.85
CA LEU A 149 0.65 28.47 0.38
C LEU A 149 0.22 27.05 0.76
N ALA A 150 1.13 26.10 0.76
CA ALA A 150 0.86 24.71 1.11
C ALA A 150 1.47 24.37 2.47
N TYR A 151 0.70 23.62 3.26
CA TYR A 151 1.05 23.20 4.62
C TYR A 151 0.85 21.69 4.75
N THR A 152 1.93 20.97 5.03
CA THR A 152 1.88 19.54 5.32
C THR A 152 1.42 19.34 6.77
N LEU A 153 0.47 18.43 6.95
CA LEU A 153 -0.17 18.09 8.22
C LEU A 153 0.12 16.62 8.59
N SER A 154 -0.30 16.21 9.78
CA SER A 154 -0.21 14.80 10.17
C SER A 154 -1.11 13.92 9.29
N GLY A 155 -0.74 12.63 9.19
CA GLY A 155 -1.51 11.66 8.41
C GLY A 155 -1.52 11.92 6.90
N GLY A 156 -0.54 12.64 6.37
CA GLY A 156 -0.40 12.80 4.92
C GLY A 156 -1.27 13.86 4.27
N ARG A 157 -1.88 14.70 5.10
CA ARG A 157 -2.81 15.71 4.62
C ARG A 157 -2.04 16.97 4.22
N VAL A 158 -2.54 17.63 3.19
CA VAL A 158 -2.02 18.90 2.69
C VAL A 158 -3.15 19.91 2.75
N LEU A 159 -2.88 21.02 3.42
CA LEU A 159 -3.77 22.18 3.48
C LEU A 159 -3.19 23.29 2.61
N GLU A 160 -3.89 23.65 1.55
CA GLU A 160 -3.47 24.68 0.60
C GLU A 160 -4.39 25.89 0.65
N PHE A 161 -3.79 27.08 0.67
CA PHE A 161 -4.49 28.36 0.52
C PHE A 161 -4.08 29.00 -0.80
N VAL A 162 -5.04 29.18 -1.71
CA VAL A 162 -4.79 29.75 -3.04
C VAL A 162 -5.29 31.18 -3.10
N PHE A 163 -4.39 32.11 -3.42
CA PHE A 163 -4.63 33.54 -3.50
C PHE A 163 -4.57 34.04 -4.94
N SER A 164 -5.44 34.98 -5.28
CA SER A 164 -5.45 35.67 -6.57
C SER A 164 -5.02 37.14 -6.45
N ARG A 165 -4.39 37.67 -7.51
CA ARG A 165 -4.07 39.10 -7.67
C ARG A 165 -5.07 39.75 -8.64
N PRO A 166 -5.86 40.74 -8.21
CA PRO A 166 -6.64 41.55 -9.13
C PRO A 166 -5.75 42.58 -9.85
N GLY A 167 -5.32 42.29 -11.07
CA GLY A 167 -4.71 43.25 -12.01
C GLY A 167 -3.24 43.65 -11.76
N ASN A 168 -2.66 44.40 -12.70
CA ASN A 168 -1.22 44.63 -12.86
C ASN A 168 -0.54 45.54 -11.81
N GLU A 169 -1.25 46.06 -10.79
CA GLU A 169 -0.65 47.00 -9.81
C GLU A 169 -1.16 46.81 -8.36
N GLY A 170 -1.78 45.68 -8.03
CA GLY A 170 -2.34 45.42 -6.68
C GLY A 170 -1.45 44.58 -5.75
N THR A 171 -1.46 44.89 -4.45
CA THR A 171 -1.05 43.95 -3.40
C THR A 171 -2.04 42.78 -3.30
N GLU A 172 -1.54 41.59 -3.00
CA GLU A 172 -2.29 40.33 -2.82
C GLU A 172 -3.43 40.51 -1.79
N LYS A 173 -4.68 40.20 -2.17
CA LYS A 173 -5.85 40.57 -1.34
C LYS A 173 -6.93 39.52 -1.18
N GLU A 174 -7.13 38.57 -2.09
CA GLU A 174 -8.29 37.68 -2.04
C GLU A 174 -7.87 36.20 -2.05
N LEU A 175 -8.30 35.48 -1.00
CA LEU A 175 -8.28 34.02 -0.93
C LEU A 175 -9.36 33.51 -1.89
N ASP A 176 -8.97 32.76 -2.92
CA ASP A 176 -9.90 32.17 -3.89
C ASP A 176 -10.54 30.92 -3.30
N TYR A 177 -9.71 29.94 -2.91
CA TYR A 177 -10.18 28.70 -2.32
C TYR A 177 -9.15 28.10 -1.37
N VAL A 178 -9.63 27.23 -0.50
CA VAL A 178 -8.84 26.39 0.39
C VAL A 178 -9.04 24.94 -0.04
N THR A 179 -7.96 24.18 -0.14
CA THR A 179 -8.01 22.74 -0.39
C THR A 179 -7.46 22.01 0.82
N LEU A 180 -8.19 21.02 1.32
CA LEU A 180 -7.65 20.00 2.21
C LEU A 180 -7.66 18.68 1.44
N SER A 181 -6.51 18.11 1.17
CA SER A 181 -6.38 16.82 0.50
C SER A 181 -5.56 15.86 1.35
N ALA A 182 -5.80 14.57 1.18
CA ALA A 182 -4.83 13.54 1.51
C ALA A 182 -4.07 13.29 0.20
N ASP A 183 -2.87 13.84 0.12
CA ASP A 183 -1.95 13.41 -0.92
C ASP A 183 -1.15 12.27 -0.31
N THR A 184 -1.59 11.03 -0.55
CA THR A 184 -0.89 9.84 -0.05
C THR A 184 0.56 9.83 -0.52
N GLN A 185 0.86 10.42 -1.70
CA GLN A 185 2.23 10.54 -2.18
C GLN A 185 3.05 11.56 -1.39
N GLU A 186 2.52 12.72 -1.00
CA GLU A 186 3.24 13.66 -0.12
C GLU A 186 3.35 13.12 1.33
N ALA A 187 2.37 12.35 1.79
CA ALA A 187 2.38 11.64 3.07
C ALA A 187 3.53 10.65 3.18
N ASP A 188 3.59 9.75 2.18
CA ASP A 188 4.58 8.71 2.10
C ASP A 188 5.93 9.30 1.78
N SER A 189 6.04 10.27 0.88
CA SER A 189 7.30 10.98 0.65
C SER A 189 7.82 11.67 1.93
N ALA A 190 6.95 12.28 2.74
CA ALA A 190 7.32 12.87 4.03
C ALA A 190 7.68 11.81 5.09
N LYS A 191 7.07 10.62 5.05
CA LYS A 191 7.40 9.49 5.95
C LYS A 191 8.71 8.82 5.53
N ILE A 192 8.91 8.59 4.23
CA ILE A 192 10.12 8.04 3.60
C ILE A 192 11.30 8.98 3.78
N SER A 193 11.10 10.31 3.72
CA SER A 193 12.16 11.28 4.03
C SER A 193 12.68 11.18 5.47
N LYS A 194 11.88 10.60 6.39
CA LYS A 194 12.24 10.39 7.79
C LYS A 194 12.83 9.00 8.04
N MET A 195 12.67 8.07 7.10
CA MET A 195 13.28 6.74 7.18
C MET A 195 14.79 6.85 6.98
N SER A 196 15.52 6.09 7.78
CA SER A 196 16.93 5.80 7.53
C SER A 196 17.09 4.99 6.24
N LEU A 197 18.28 5.07 5.64
CA LEU A 197 18.64 4.23 4.49
C LEU A 197 18.46 2.73 4.80
N GLU A 198 18.71 2.32 6.04
CA GLU A 198 18.57 0.95 6.51
C GLU A 198 17.11 0.49 6.49
N GLU A 199 16.19 1.33 6.99
CA GLU A 199 14.75 1.04 6.91
C GLU A 199 14.26 1.00 5.46
N LYS A 200 14.74 1.91 4.61
CA LYS A 200 14.39 1.96 3.18
C LYS A 200 14.81 0.68 2.45
N ILE A 201 16.07 0.26 2.61
CA ILE A 201 16.58 -0.99 2.03
C ILE A 201 15.81 -2.18 2.58
N GLY A 202 15.48 -2.18 3.87
CA GLY A 202 14.66 -3.21 4.50
C GLY A 202 13.31 -3.38 3.80
N GLN A 203 12.61 -2.28 3.52
CA GLN A 203 11.31 -2.33 2.84
C GLN A 203 11.35 -2.96 1.44
N MET A 204 12.50 -2.97 0.78
CA MET A 204 12.70 -3.62 -0.53
C MET A 204 12.99 -5.12 -0.45
N ILE A 205 12.99 -5.72 0.75
CA ILE A 205 13.29 -7.15 0.93
C ILE A 205 12.01 -7.93 1.28
N PHE A 206 11.79 -9.02 0.55
CA PHE A 206 10.78 -10.04 0.84
C PHE A 206 11.46 -11.37 1.20
N GLY A 207 11.52 -11.67 2.50
CA GLY A 207 12.31 -12.80 3.00
C GLY A 207 11.48 -14.05 3.25
N GLY A 208 12.04 -15.23 2.99
CA GLY A 208 11.47 -16.46 3.51
C GLY A 208 11.87 -16.73 4.96
N VAL A 209 11.13 -17.62 5.61
CA VAL A 209 11.35 -18.00 7.01
C VAL A 209 11.59 -19.49 7.17
N SER A 210 12.31 -19.85 8.24
CA SER A 210 12.60 -21.23 8.59
C SER A 210 11.65 -21.74 9.68
N GLY A 211 11.25 -23.01 9.60
CA GLY A 211 10.40 -23.64 10.61
C GLY A 211 8.92 -23.24 10.55
N THR A 212 8.18 -23.59 11.59
CA THR A 212 6.71 -23.47 11.67
C THR A 212 6.26 -22.55 12.81
N GLU A 213 7.19 -21.83 13.41
CA GLU A 213 6.94 -20.95 14.56
C GLU A 213 7.99 -19.83 14.58
N MET A 214 7.71 -18.76 15.32
CA MET A 214 8.63 -17.65 15.46
C MET A 214 9.96 -18.12 16.07
N ASN A 215 11.05 -17.69 15.46
CA ASN A 215 12.40 -17.99 15.92
C ASN A 215 13.29 -16.74 15.85
N GLU A 216 14.46 -16.82 16.47
CA GLU A 216 15.40 -15.69 16.54
C GLU A 216 15.88 -15.21 15.16
N GLU A 217 15.90 -16.10 14.17
CA GLU A 217 16.27 -15.79 12.79
C GLU A 217 15.23 -14.88 12.14
N THR A 218 13.96 -15.27 12.18
CA THR A 218 12.82 -14.50 11.66
C THR A 218 12.68 -13.18 12.41
N LYS A 219 12.78 -13.22 13.74
CA LYS A 219 12.73 -12.02 14.58
C LYS A 219 13.83 -11.02 14.22
N LYS A 220 15.06 -11.51 14.02
CA LYS A 220 16.19 -10.67 13.57
C LYS A 220 15.92 -10.06 12.20
N VAL A 221 15.35 -10.81 11.27
CA VAL A 221 14.99 -10.30 9.93
C VAL A 221 13.99 -9.14 10.04
N ILE A 222 12.98 -9.25 10.89
CA ILE A 222 11.98 -8.20 11.11
C ILE A 222 12.58 -7.00 11.86
N GLU A 223 13.20 -7.20 13.03
CA GLU A 223 13.59 -6.10 13.93
C GLU A 223 14.88 -5.39 13.49
N LYS A 224 15.83 -6.13 12.90
CA LYS A 224 17.15 -5.58 12.56
C LYS A 224 17.25 -5.12 11.11
N TYR A 225 16.63 -5.87 10.20
CA TYR A 225 16.71 -5.59 8.76
C TYR A 225 15.45 -4.92 8.23
N HIS A 226 14.44 -4.68 9.08
CA HIS A 226 13.23 -3.90 8.76
C HIS A 226 12.55 -4.36 7.47
N VAL A 227 12.49 -5.68 7.24
CA VAL A 227 12.03 -6.24 5.96
C VAL A 227 10.63 -5.74 5.59
N GLY A 228 10.39 -5.55 4.29
CA GLY A 228 9.12 -5.10 3.76
C GLY A 228 8.04 -6.18 3.79
N GLY A 229 8.46 -7.45 3.67
CA GLY A 229 7.56 -8.58 3.75
C GLY A 229 8.25 -9.92 3.98
N LEU A 230 7.42 -10.94 4.20
CA LEU A 230 7.83 -12.32 4.42
C LEU A 230 6.97 -13.29 3.60
N ILE A 231 7.59 -14.34 3.06
CA ILE A 231 6.92 -15.43 2.34
C ILE A 231 6.88 -16.70 3.21
N LEU A 232 5.73 -17.39 3.23
CA LEU A 232 5.62 -18.75 3.74
C LEU A 232 5.51 -19.77 2.60
N PHE A 233 6.12 -20.93 2.82
CA PHE A 233 6.01 -22.12 1.99
C PHE A 233 5.30 -23.25 2.75
N GLY A 234 5.01 -24.35 2.06
CA GLY A 234 4.24 -25.46 2.62
C GLY A 234 4.95 -26.15 3.80
N ASN A 235 6.28 -26.04 3.92
CA ASN A 235 7.02 -26.54 5.08
C ASN A 235 6.91 -25.61 6.31
N ASN A 236 6.39 -24.39 6.16
CA ASN A 236 6.09 -23.47 7.27
C ASN A 236 4.65 -23.64 7.79
N ILE A 237 3.78 -24.30 7.02
CA ILE A 237 2.34 -24.38 7.24
C ILE A 237 1.97 -25.82 7.61
N THR A 238 1.52 -26.03 8.85
CA THR A 238 1.13 -27.37 9.36
C THR A 238 -0.34 -27.49 9.72
N SER A 239 -0.95 -26.39 10.14
CA SER A 239 -2.39 -26.28 10.41
C SER A 239 -2.82 -24.82 10.34
N ALA A 240 -4.11 -24.57 10.15
CA ALA A 240 -4.64 -23.20 10.13
C ALA A 240 -4.36 -22.43 11.43
N PRO A 241 -4.61 -22.96 12.66
CA PRO A 241 -4.33 -22.24 13.89
C PRO A 241 -2.84 -21.91 14.08
N GLN A 242 -1.95 -22.86 13.77
CA GLN A 242 -0.50 -22.61 13.85
C GLN A 242 -0.07 -21.49 12.90
N THR A 243 -0.63 -21.45 11.69
CA THR A 243 -0.28 -20.42 10.70
C THR A 243 -0.75 -19.03 11.16
N VAL A 244 -1.99 -18.94 11.66
CA VAL A 244 -2.52 -17.69 12.25
C VAL A 244 -1.67 -17.21 13.41
N ASP A 245 -1.32 -18.09 14.36
CA ASP A 245 -0.46 -17.75 15.49
C ASP A 245 0.91 -17.25 15.01
N PHE A 246 1.52 -17.95 14.05
CA PHE A 246 2.84 -17.60 13.51
C PHE A 246 2.83 -16.23 12.81
N LEU A 247 1.84 -15.96 11.95
CA LEU A 247 1.70 -14.67 11.27
C LEU A 247 1.36 -13.53 12.26
N ASN A 248 0.56 -13.78 13.28
CA ASN A 248 0.27 -12.80 14.33
C ASN A 248 1.51 -12.45 15.15
N GLU A 249 2.37 -13.42 15.46
CA GLU A 249 3.65 -13.16 16.11
C GLU A 249 4.59 -12.31 15.23
N MET A 250 4.60 -12.53 13.91
CA MET A 250 5.34 -11.67 12.96
C MET A 250 4.84 -10.23 12.98
N LYS A 251 3.52 -10.03 12.92
CA LYS A 251 2.90 -8.70 13.01
C LYS A 251 3.26 -7.99 14.32
N GLN A 252 3.23 -8.71 15.45
CA GLN A 252 3.58 -8.17 16.75
C GLN A 252 5.05 -7.73 16.82
N VAL A 253 5.98 -8.55 16.32
CA VAL A 253 7.41 -8.19 16.28
C VAL A 253 7.66 -6.98 15.37
N ASN A 254 6.82 -6.76 14.35
CA ASN A 254 6.93 -5.64 13.44
C ASN A 254 6.37 -4.30 13.98
N GLU A 255 5.73 -4.25 15.15
CA GLU A 255 5.08 -3.02 15.69
C GLU A 255 5.99 -1.78 15.74
N GLY A 256 7.31 -1.98 15.84
CA GLY A 256 8.30 -0.90 15.87
C GLY A 256 8.83 -0.44 14.51
N ASN A 257 8.44 -1.09 13.42
CA ASN A 257 8.92 -0.78 12.06
C ASN A 257 8.06 0.30 11.37
N PRO A 258 8.59 1.01 10.35
CA PRO A 258 7.88 2.11 9.70
C PRO A 258 6.56 1.72 9.03
N TYR A 259 6.48 0.49 8.51
CA TYR A 259 5.28 -0.04 7.84
C TYR A 259 4.99 -1.48 8.27
N PRO A 260 3.71 -1.91 8.26
CA PRO A 260 3.31 -3.30 8.41
C PRO A 260 3.95 -4.24 7.38
N LEU A 261 4.08 -5.53 7.73
CA LEU A 261 4.63 -6.55 6.83
C LEU A 261 3.64 -6.91 5.72
N LEU A 262 4.15 -7.05 4.50
CA LEU A 262 3.50 -7.90 3.51
C LEU A 262 3.74 -9.37 3.90
N LEU A 263 2.69 -10.17 3.96
CA LEU A 263 2.72 -11.58 4.34
C LEU A 263 2.19 -12.38 3.15
N GLY A 264 3.11 -13.02 2.43
CA GLY A 264 2.87 -13.65 1.15
C GLY A 264 2.90 -15.18 1.18
N VAL A 265 2.22 -15.78 0.20
CA VAL A 265 2.24 -17.23 -0.09
C VAL A 265 1.94 -17.46 -1.57
N ASP A 266 2.35 -18.60 -2.12
CA ASP A 266 1.95 -19.06 -3.46
C ASP A 266 0.71 -19.95 -3.38
N GLU A 267 -0.49 -19.39 -3.45
CA GLU A 267 -1.73 -20.18 -3.55
C GLU A 267 -2.39 -19.97 -4.92
N GLU A 268 -2.03 -20.83 -5.89
CA GLU A 268 -2.61 -20.76 -7.23
C GLU A 268 -3.82 -21.70 -7.40
N GLY A 269 -3.94 -22.68 -6.51
CA GLY A 269 -4.76 -23.88 -6.71
C GLY A 269 -3.98 -25.01 -7.38
N GLY A 270 -4.62 -26.17 -7.51
CA GLY A 270 -4.03 -27.37 -8.08
C GLY A 270 -2.76 -27.81 -7.35
N ARG A 271 -1.69 -28.08 -8.11
CA ARG A 271 -0.41 -28.54 -7.56
C ARG A 271 0.42 -27.44 -6.88
N VAL A 272 0.10 -26.17 -7.11
CA VAL A 272 0.74 -25.04 -6.43
C VAL A 272 -0.23 -24.51 -5.38
N SER A 273 -0.38 -25.32 -4.33
CA SER A 273 -1.11 -24.98 -3.12
C SER A 273 -0.18 -25.16 -1.93
N ARG A 274 -0.24 -24.23 -0.98
CA ARG A 274 0.50 -24.21 0.29
C ARG A 274 -0.43 -24.24 1.49
N MET A 275 -1.74 -24.18 1.26
CA MET A 275 -2.73 -24.15 2.32
C MET A 275 -2.65 -25.35 3.28
N PRO A 276 -3.04 -25.15 4.55
CA PRO A 276 -3.06 -26.22 5.53
C PRO A 276 -4.17 -27.24 5.21
N PRO A 277 -4.13 -28.45 5.81
CA PRO A 277 -5.10 -29.52 5.52
C PRO A 277 -6.57 -29.17 5.76
N GLU A 278 -6.85 -28.15 6.60
CA GLU A 278 -8.20 -27.67 6.87
C GLU A 278 -8.83 -26.90 5.69
N ALA A 279 -8.02 -26.39 4.77
CA ALA A 279 -8.50 -25.68 3.59
C ALA A 279 -8.68 -26.65 2.41
N ALA A 280 -9.83 -26.58 1.73
CA ALA A 280 -10.06 -27.33 0.52
C ALA A 280 -9.26 -26.74 -0.65
N SER A 281 -8.63 -27.58 -1.47
CA SER A 281 -7.86 -27.15 -2.63
C SER A 281 -8.77 -26.77 -3.80
N LEU A 282 -8.47 -25.65 -4.44
CA LEU A 282 -9.07 -25.25 -5.72
C LEU A 282 -8.45 -26.05 -6.89
N PRO A 283 -9.15 -26.17 -8.03
CA PRO A 283 -8.60 -26.81 -9.23
C PRO A 283 -7.43 -25.98 -9.81
N PRO A 284 -6.54 -26.59 -10.61
CA PRO A 284 -5.48 -25.86 -11.31
C PRO A 284 -6.07 -24.85 -12.33
N GLY A 285 -5.31 -23.80 -12.64
CA GLY A 285 -5.73 -22.75 -13.58
C GLY A 285 -6.18 -23.28 -14.93
N GLY A 286 -5.53 -24.32 -15.46
CA GLY A 286 -5.89 -24.96 -16.72
C GLY A 286 -7.30 -25.54 -16.73
N GLU A 287 -7.73 -26.18 -15.64
CA GLU A 287 -9.10 -26.73 -15.53
C GLU A 287 -10.16 -25.61 -15.45
N VAL A 288 -9.87 -24.51 -14.74
CA VAL A 288 -10.71 -23.30 -14.78
C VAL A 288 -10.75 -22.72 -16.21
N GLY A 289 -9.61 -22.77 -16.90
CA GLY A 289 -9.41 -22.35 -18.27
C GLY A 289 -10.25 -23.09 -19.30
N GLU A 290 -10.40 -24.40 -19.15
CA GLU A 290 -11.19 -25.25 -20.05
C GLU A 290 -12.66 -24.84 -20.14
N LEU A 291 -13.23 -24.34 -19.03
CA LEU A 291 -14.60 -23.84 -18.99
C LEU A 291 -14.74 -22.46 -19.62
N ASN A 292 -13.66 -21.68 -19.63
CA ASN A 292 -13.60 -20.35 -20.23
C ASN A 292 -14.68 -19.37 -19.73
N ASP A 293 -15.05 -19.51 -18.45
CA ASP A 293 -16.08 -18.72 -17.77
C ASP A 293 -15.44 -17.64 -16.87
N PRO A 294 -15.55 -16.35 -17.23
CA PRO A 294 -15.01 -15.25 -16.43
C PRO A 294 -15.64 -15.12 -15.03
N GLU A 295 -16.92 -15.49 -14.86
CA GLU A 295 -17.59 -15.42 -13.55
C GLU A 295 -17.04 -16.50 -12.62
N LEU A 296 -16.80 -17.70 -13.16
CA LEU A 296 -16.14 -18.77 -12.41
C LEU A 296 -14.72 -18.36 -12.00
N ALA A 297 -13.93 -17.81 -12.92
CA ALA A 297 -12.58 -17.32 -12.63
C ALA A 297 -12.57 -16.24 -11.54
N PHE A 298 -13.52 -15.30 -11.58
CA PHE A 298 -13.69 -14.31 -10.52
C PHE A 298 -13.98 -14.95 -9.15
N LYS A 299 -14.90 -15.93 -9.11
CA LYS A 299 -15.23 -16.67 -7.89
C LYS A 299 -14.03 -17.46 -7.37
N THR A 300 -13.23 -18.07 -8.24
CA THR A 300 -11.98 -18.75 -7.87
C THR A 300 -11.02 -17.77 -7.18
N GLY A 301 -10.76 -16.60 -7.78
CA GLY A 301 -9.92 -15.57 -7.16
C GLY A 301 -10.46 -15.08 -5.82
N LYS A 302 -11.78 -14.89 -5.72
CA LYS A 302 -12.44 -14.52 -4.47
C LYS A 302 -12.24 -15.56 -3.37
N ILE A 303 -12.28 -16.85 -3.71
CA ILE A 303 -12.05 -17.93 -2.75
C ILE A 303 -10.59 -17.97 -2.31
N LEU A 304 -9.62 -17.77 -3.23
CA LEU A 304 -8.20 -17.63 -2.88
C LEU A 304 -8.00 -16.51 -1.85
N GLY A 305 -8.53 -15.32 -2.11
CA GLY A 305 -8.48 -14.19 -1.18
C GLY A 305 -9.15 -14.49 0.18
N MET A 306 -10.26 -15.25 0.19
CA MET A 306 -10.88 -15.70 1.44
C MET A 306 -9.96 -16.64 2.23
N GLN A 307 -9.30 -17.59 1.57
CA GLN A 307 -8.34 -18.50 2.22
C GLN A 307 -7.16 -17.72 2.83
N MET A 308 -6.67 -16.69 2.15
CA MET A 308 -5.60 -15.82 2.67
C MET A 308 -6.03 -15.09 3.93
N ASN A 309 -7.23 -14.49 3.91
CA ASN A 309 -7.77 -13.75 5.05
C ASN A 309 -8.00 -14.64 6.28
N GLU A 310 -8.44 -15.89 6.10
CA GLU A 310 -8.60 -16.85 7.21
C GLU A 310 -7.27 -17.13 7.93
N LEU A 311 -6.14 -17.05 7.22
CA LEU A 311 -4.81 -17.29 7.79
C LEU A 311 -4.11 -16.00 8.23
N GLY A 312 -4.47 -14.85 7.65
CA GLY A 312 -3.82 -13.56 7.91
C GLY A 312 -2.74 -13.19 6.89
N PHE A 313 -2.68 -13.87 5.75
CA PHE A 313 -1.92 -13.42 4.59
C PHE A 313 -2.61 -12.20 3.97
N ASN A 314 -1.82 -11.33 3.36
CA ASN A 314 -2.32 -10.11 2.72
C ASN A 314 -1.77 -9.91 1.30
N LEU A 315 -0.95 -10.85 0.82
CA LEU A 315 -0.44 -10.91 -0.53
C LEU A 315 -0.50 -12.37 -1.00
N ASP A 316 -0.99 -12.59 -2.22
CA ASP A 316 -0.99 -13.90 -2.86
C ASP A 316 -0.23 -13.80 -4.17
N PHE A 317 0.73 -14.70 -4.38
CA PHE A 317 1.46 -14.80 -5.63
C PHE A 317 0.60 -15.52 -6.68
N ALA A 318 -0.54 -14.94 -7.00
CA ALA A 318 -1.48 -15.38 -8.02
C ALA A 318 -2.18 -14.15 -8.62
N PRO A 319 -2.62 -14.18 -9.89
CA PRO A 319 -2.69 -15.33 -10.79
C PRO A 319 -1.47 -15.51 -11.72
N VAL A 320 -1.34 -16.73 -12.25
CA VAL A 320 -0.42 -17.04 -13.37
C VAL A 320 -1.02 -16.54 -14.68
N LEU A 321 -0.34 -15.61 -15.33
CA LEU A 321 -0.68 -15.03 -16.63
C LEU A 321 0.21 -15.54 -17.78
N ASP A 322 1.03 -16.57 -17.52
CA ASP A 322 1.80 -17.21 -18.57
C ASP A 322 0.88 -17.88 -19.59
N VAL A 323 1.19 -17.72 -20.88
CA VAL A 323 0.48 -18.41 -21.98
C VAL A 323 1.20 -19.73 -22.25
N ASN A 324 0.55 -20.87 -22.01
CA ASN A 324 1.18 -22.18 -22.16
C ASN A 324 1.33 -22.59 -23.64
N SER A 325 2.16 -21.86 -24.38
CA SER A 325 2.40 -22.00 -25.81
C SER A 325 3.25 -23.23 -26.16
N ASN A 326 4.16 -23.59 -25.26
CA ASN A 326 5.01 -24.76 -25.43
C ASN A 326 4.43 -25.97 -24.68
N PRO A 327 3.92 -27.01 -25.37
CA PRO A 327 3.38 -28.20 -24.71
C PRO A 327 4.43 -29.00 -23.91
N ASP A 328 5.72 -28.79 -24.18
CA ASP A 328 6.82 -29.42 -23.45
C ASP A 328 7.29 -28.58 -22.24
N ASN A 329 6.57 -27.51 -21.88
CA ASN A 329 6.92 -26.66 -20.73
C ASN A 329 6.83 -27.46 -19.41
N PRO A 330 7.94 -27.60 -18.66
CA PRO A 330 7.93 -28.42 -17.44
C PRO A 330 7.43 -27.68 -16.19
N VAL A 331 7.27 -26.35 -16.25
CA VAL A 331 7.04 -25.49 -15.08
C VAL A 331 5.62 -24.94 -15.03
N ILE A 332 5.08 -24.49 -16.16
CA ILE A 332 3.76 -23.83 -16.24
C ILE A 332 2.68 -24.90 -16.42
N GLY A 333 2.55 -25.49 -17.60
CA GLY A 333 1.60 -26.58 -17.85
C GLY A 333 0.18 -26.24 -17.42
N ASP A 334 -0.38 -27.05 -16.53
CA ASP A 334 -1.72 -26.92 -15.95
C ASP A 334 -1.92 -25.69 -15.04
N ARG A 335 -0.86 -24.97 -14.68
CA ARG A 335 -0.96 -23.71 -13.92
C ARG A 335 -1.53 -22.57 -14.77
N SER A 336 -1.28 -22.60 -16.07
CA SER A 336 -1.81 -21.59 -16.99
C SER A 336 -3.25 -21.91 -17.37
N PHE A 337 -4.07 -20.86 -17.50
CA PHE A 337 -5.45 -20.98 -17.96
C PHE A 337 -5.56 -21.46 -19.41
N SER A 338 -4.59 -21.19 -20.28
CA SER A 338 -4.70 -21.56 -21.69
C SER A 338 -3.40 -21.41 -22.46
N SER A 339 -3.36 -21.98 -23.66
CA SER A 339 -2.37 -21.65 -24.69
C SER A 339 -2.78 -20.45 -25.56
N ASP A 340 -3.98 -19.91 -25.36
CA ASP A 340 -4.50 -18.72 -26.05
C ASP A 340 -4.34 -17.46 -25.17
N PRO A 341 -3.61 -16.41 -25.63
CA PRO A 341 -3.36 -15.22 -24.82
C PRO A 341 -4.63 -14.46 -24.41
N GLU A 342 -5.66 -14.43 -25.26
CA GLU A 342 -6.91 -13.73 -24.94
C GLU A 342 -7.70 -14.46 -23.84
N THR A 343 -7.71 -15.80 -23.87
CA THR A 343 -8.30 -16.61 -22.81
C THR A 343 -7.56 -16.44 -21.48
N VAL A 344 -6.22 -16.45 -21.50
CA VAL A 344 -5.41 -16.18 -20.29
C VAL A 344 -5.69 -14.79 -19.74
N SER A 345 -5.71 -13.77 -20.59
CA SER A 345 -6.02 -12.38 -20.19
C SER A 345 -7.39 -12.30 -19.53
N LYS A 346 -8.41 -12.82 -20.21
CA LYS A 346 -9.81 -12.74 -19.75
C LYS A 346 -10.03 -13.41 -18.40
N LEU A 347 -9.45 -14.58 -18.16
CA LEU A 347 -9.67 -15.34 -16.92
C LEU A 347 -8.73 -14.90 -15.81
N GLY A 348 -7.45 -14.71 -16.11
CA GLY A 348 -6.45 -14.25 -15.15
C GLY A 348 -6.83 -12.91 -14.54
N ILE A 349 -7.32 -11.94 -15.33
CA ILE A 349 -7.79 -10.65 -14.80
C ILE A 349 -8.96 -10.82 -13.84
N GLN A 350 -9.85 -11.78 -14.06
CA GLN A 350 -10.96 -12.03 -13.13
C GLN A 350 -10.47 -12.67 -11.83
N VAL A 351 -9.51 -13.59 -11.88
CA VAL A 351 -8.89 -14.15 -10.67
C VAL A 351 -8.19 -13.02 -9.87
N MET A 352 -7.40 -12.19 -10.54
CA MET A 352 -6.76 -11.01 -9.94
C MET A 352 -7.78 -10.12 -9.21
N LYS A 353 -8.88 -9.74 -9.88
CA LYS A 353 -9.94 -8.92 -9.29
C LYS A 353 -10.68 -9.60 -8.14
N GLY A 354 -10.85 -10.92 -8.20
CA GLY A 354 -11.45 -11.69 -7.11
C GLY A 354 -10.60 -11.66 -5.85
N ILE A 355 -9.28 -11.82 -6.00
CA ILE A 355 -8.32 -11.71 -4.89
C ILE A 355 -8.34 -10.29 -4.32
N GLU A 356 -8.25 -9.27 -5.19
CA GLU A 356 -8.31 -7.84 -4.81
C GLU A 356 -9.60 -7.49 -4.06
N GLU A 357 -10.77 -8.04 -4.46
CA GLU A 357 -12.05 -7.81 -3.77
C GLU A 357 -12.03 -8.27 -2.30
N GLN A 358 -11.12 -9.17 -1.93
CA GLN A 358 -10.94 -9.61 -0.55
C GLN A 358 -9.93 -8.78 0.24
N GLY A 359 -9.41 -7.69 -0.33
CA GLY A 359 -8.37 -6.86 0.31
C GLY A 359 -7.00 -7.52 0.36
N VAL A 360 -6.79 -8.57 -0.44
CA VAL A 360 -5.51 -9.28 -0.59
C VAL A 360 -4.85 -8.80 -1.87
N ILE A 361 -3.54 -8.58 -1.84
CA ILE A 361 -2.76 -8.09 -2.99
C ILE A 361 -2.51 -9.25 -3.96
N PRO A 362 -3.09 -9.25 -5.18
CA PRO A 362 -2.72 -10.21 -6.21
C PRO A 362 -1.39 -9.84 -6.87
N VAL A 363 -0.63 -10.84 -7.30
CA VAL A 363 0.61 -10.66 -8.06
C VAL A 363 0.51 -11.39 -9.39
N ILE A 364 0.47 -10.64 -10.48
CA ILE A 364 0.46 -11.22 -11.82
C ILE A 364 1.86 -11.77 -12.17
N LYS A 365 1.94 -12.99 -12.70
CA LYS A 365 3.24 -13.66 -12.93
C LYS A 365 3.25 -14.63 -14.12
N HIS A 366 4.39 -14.94 -14.74
CA HIS A 366 5.75 -14.46 -14.42
C HIS A 366 6.24 -13.60 -15.60
N PHE A 367 6.28 -12.28 -15.44
CA PHE A 367 6.64 -11.34 -16.49
C PHE A 367 8.06 -11.62 -17.03
N PRO A 368 8.33 -11.55 -18.35
CA PRO A 368 7.41 -11.20 -19.43
C PRO A 368 6.66 -12.39 -20.05
N GLY A 369 6.67 -13.57 -19.42
CA GLY A 369 5.98 -14.78 -19.85
C GLY A 369 6.89 -16.01 -19.87
N HIS A 370 6.58 -16.99 -19.03
CA HIS A 370 7.35 -18.23 -18.85
C HIS A 370 6.81 -19.42 -19.66
N GLY A 371 5.62 -19.28 -20.26
CA GLY A 371 4.91 -20.39 -20.88
C GLY A 371 5.56 -21.00 -22.14
N ASP A 372 6.52 -20.32 -22.77
CA ASP A 372 7.28 -20.85 -23.92
C ASP A 372 8.66 -21.42 -23.59
N THR A 373 8.99 -21.59 -22.31
CA THR A 373 10.27 -22.20 -21.90
C THR A 373 10.25 -23.72 -22.01
N ASN A 374 11.43 -24.33 -22.13
CA ASN A 374 11.64 -25.78 -22.14
C ASN A 374 12.63 -26.24 -21.05
N VAL A 375 13.05 -25.31 -20.19
CA VAL A 375 13.98 -25.53 -19.08
C VAL A 375 13.32 -24.99 -17.83
N ASP A 376 13.45 -25.73 -16.73
CA ASP A 376 12.95 -25.31 -15.43
C ASP A 376 13.89 -24.28 -14.78
N SER A 377 13.39 -23.07 -14.53
CA SER A 377 14.14 -21.98 -13.90
C SER A 377 14.55 -22.28 -12.45
N HIS A 378 13.89 -23.22 -11.77
CA HIS A 378 14.35 -23.68 -10.47
C HIS A 378 15.71 -24.39 -10.56
N LEU A 379 16.03 -24.94 -11.74
CA LEU A 379 17.22 -25.77 -11.95
C LEU A 379 18.30 -25.07 -12.77
N ASN A 380 17.93 -24.39 -13.88
CA ASN A 380 18.87 -23.75 -14.79
C ASN A 380 18.21 -22.53 -15.47
N LEU A 381 19.01 -21.59 -15.97
CA LEU A 381 18.53 -20.40 -16.66
C LEU A 381 17.83 -20.76 -18.00
N PRO A 382 16.51 -20.59 -18.14
CA PRO A 382 15.81 -20.78 -19.41
C PRO A 382 16.15 -19.65 -20.37
N LYS A 383 16.16 -19.96 -21.66
CA LYS A 383 16.48 -19.01 -22.74
C LYS A 383 15.37 -19.01 -23.77
N VAL A 384 14.82 -17.83 -24.05
CA VAL A 384 13.80 -17.62 -25.09
C VAL A 384 14.36 -16.65 -26.12
N THR A 385 14.33 -17.01 -27.40
CA THR A 385 14.95 -16.22 -28.49
C THR A 385 13.94 -15.41 -29.29
N LYS A 386 12.75 -15.18 -28.74
CA LYS A 386 11.71 -14.36 -29.37
C LYS A 386 12.13 -12.89 -29.44
N SER A 387 11.74 -12.25 -30.52
CA SER A 387 11.80 -10.79 -30.68
C SER A 387 10.71 -10.11 -29.87
N TYR A 388 10.86 -8.81 -29.63
CA TYR A 388 9.84 -8.00 -28.96
C TYR A 388 8.47 -8.04 -29.66
N GLU A 389 8.44 -8.02 -31.00
CA GLU A 389 7.18 -8.11 -31.76
C GLU A 389 6.47 -9.47 -31.58
N GLU A 390 7.23 -10.55 -31.42
CA GLU A 390 6.66 -11.87 -31.14
C GLU A 390 6.09 -11.93 -29.72
N LEU A 391 6.82 -11.43 -28.72
CA LEU A 391 6.32 -11.35 -27.34
C LEU A 391 5.06 -10.47 -27.23
N LYS A 392 5.03 -9.35 -27.96
CA LYS A 392 3.89 -8.42 -27.98
C LYS A 392 2.61 -9.03 -28.54
N GLN A 393 2.73 -10.05 -29.39
CA GLN A 393 1.60 -10.76 -29.99
C GLN A 393 1.13 -11.96 -29.17
N MET A 394 1.89 -12.37 -28.14
CA MET A 394 1.58 -13.55 -27.34
C MET A 394 1.84 -13.30 -25.85
N GLU A 395 3.06 -13.51 -25.35
CA GLU A 395 3.35 -13.50 -23.91
C GLU A 395 3.00 -12.20 -23.19
N LEU A 396 3.18 -11.03 -23.83
CA LEU A 396 2.90 -9.74 -23.21
C LEU A 396 1.42 -9.36 -23.21
N VAL A 397 0.57 -10.07 -23.98
CA VAL A 397 -0.86 -9.72 -24.11
C VAL A 397 -1.58 -9.78 -22.75
N PRO A 398 -1.47 -10.86 -21.95
CA PRO A 398 -2.09 -10.91 -20.62
C PRO A 398 -1.58 -9.84 -19.65
N PHE A 399 -0.27 -9.58 -19.63
CA PHE A 399 0.29 -8.56 -18.74
C PHE A 399 -0.19 -7.16 -19.11
N LYS A 400 -0.15 -6.81 -20.39
CA LYS A 400 -0.66 -5.51 -20.88
C LYS A 400 -2.14 -5.31 -20.50
N GLN A 401 -2.98 -6.31 -20.73
CA GLN A 401 -4.40 -6.23 -20.38
C GLN A 401 -4.62 -6.17 -18.85
N ALA A 402 -3.82 -6.88 -18.05
CA ALA A 402 -3.91 -6.84 -16.59
C ALA A 402 -3.46 -5.48 -16.02
N ILE A 403 -2.41 -4.89 -16.57
CA ILE A 403 -1.94 -3.53 -16.22
C ILE A 403 -3.04 -2.50 -16.54
N GLU A 404 -3.62 -2.56 -17.74
CA GLU A 404 -4.77 -1.71 -18.13
C GLU A 404 -6.01 -1.95 -17.25
N ALA A 405 -6.13 -3.14 -16.65
CA ALA A 405 -7.21 -3.49 -15.74
C ALA A 405 -6.93 -3.15 -14.26
N GLY A 406 -5.77 -2.54 -13.94
CA GLY A 406 -5.44 -2.05 -12.61
C GLY A 406 -4.54 -2.97 -11.77
N ALA A 407 -3.75 -3.85 -12.38
CA ALA A 407 -2.77 -4.65 -11.62
C ALA A 407 -1.81 -3.75 -10.82
N ASP A 408 -1.61 -4.07 -9.54
CA ASP A 408 -0.73 -3.30 -8.65
C ASP A 408 0.66 -3.90 -8.48
N VAL A 409 0.80 -5.22 -8.65
CA VAL A 409 2.07 -5.94 -8.45
C VAL A 409 2.28 -6.93 -9.58
N THR A 410 3.49 -6.96 -10.13
CA THR A 410 3.92 -7.98 -11.10
C THR A 410 5.20 -8.64 -10.64
N MET A 411 5.28 -9.96 -10.82
CA MET A 411 6.48 -10.74 -10.56
C MET A 411 7.28 -10.95 -11.84
N THR A 412 8.59 -10.70 -11.83
CA THR A 412 9.49 -10.94 -12.96
C THR A 412 10.14 -12.31 -12.88
N SER A 413 10.17 -13.02 -14.00
CA SER A 413 10.80 -14.33 -14.15
C SER A 413 12.31 -14.26 -14.37
N HIS A 414 13.00 -15.38 -14.08
CA HIS A 414 14.41 -15.58 -14.41
C HIS A 414 14.60 -16.22 -15.78
N ILE A 415 14.20 -15.53 -16.85
CA ILE A 415 14.36 -16.00 -18.23
C ILE A 415 15.32 -15.09 -18.98
N LEU A 416 16.32 -15.66 -19.66
CA LEU A 416 17.22 -14.91 -20.53
C LEU A 416 16.54 -14.66 -21.88
N LEU A 417 16.49 -13.38 -22.28
CA LEU A 417 15.92 -12.90 -23.53
C LEU A 417 16.99 -12.16 -24.34
N PRO A 418 17.83 -12.86 -25.12
CA PRO A 418 18.98 -12.25 -25.80
C PRO A 418 18.65 -11.16 -26.80
N ALA A 419 17.40 -11.10 -27.28
CA ALA A 419 16.94 -10.02 -28.16
C ALA A 419 16.83 -8.67 -27.43
N PHE A 420 16.79 -8.69 -26.10
CA PHE A 420 16.73 -7.52 -25.23
C PHE A 420 18.05 -7.36 -24.47
N ASP A 421 18.53 -8.45 -23.89
CA ASP A 421 19.72 -8.47 -23.04
C ASP A 421 20.40 -9.84 -23.14
N GLU A 422 21.64 -9.83 -23.61
CA GLU A 422 22.45 -11.05 -23.76
C GLU A 422 23.04 -11.51 -22.42
N GLN A 423 23.11 -10.62 -21.42
CA GLN A 423 23.81 -10.84 -20.17
C GLN A 423 22.87 -11.16 -19.02
N TYR A 424 21.73 -10.49 -18.91
CA TYR A 424 20.88 -10.57 -17.73
C TYR A 424 19.50 -11.18 -18.02
N PRO A 425 18.97 -12.05 -17.13
CA PRO A 425 17.59 -12.49 -17.22
C PRO A 425 16.63 -11.31 -17.04
N ALA A 426 15.37 -11.51 -17.43
CA ALA A 426 14.31 -10.50 -17.36
C ALA A 426 14.21 -9.79 -15.99
N SER A 427 14.38 -10.53 -14.89
CA SER A 427 14.38 -9.97 -13.52
C SER A 427 15.53 -9.02 -13.20
N MET A 428 16.57 -8.97 -14.02
CA MET A 428 17.78 -8.16 -13.83
C MET A 428 18.03 -7.20 -15.01
N SER A 429 17.16 -7.19 -16.02
CA SER A 429 17.40 -6.47 -17.27
C SER A 429 16.63 -5.15 -17.31
N GLU A 430 17.36 -4.05 -17.43
CA GLU A 430 16.79 -2.70 -17.61
C GLU A 430 15.93 -2.63 -18.87
N ALA A 431 16.37 -3.28 -19.96
CA ALA A 431 15.62 -3.36 -21.22
C ALA A 431 14.27 -4.09 -21.08
N VAL A 432 14.10 -4.94 -20.07
CA VAL A 432 12.85 -5.67 -19.83
C VAL A 432 12.00 -4.98 -18.77
N ILE A 433 12.59 -4.60 -17.64
CA ILE A 433 11.85 -3.97 -16.52
C ILE A 433 11.54 -2.51 -16.82
N THR A 434 12.55 -1.70 -17.17
CA THR A 434 12.33 -0.28 -17.43
C THR A 434 11.70 -0.07 -18.81
N ASP A 435 12.39 -0.44 -19.89
CA ASP A 435 11.96 -0.06 -21.24
C ASP A 435 10.63 -0.72 -21.64
N VAL A 436 10.43 -2.01 -21.33
CA VAL A 436 9.19 -2.70 -21.69
C VAL A 436 8.11 -2.52 -20.62
N LEU A 437 8.36 -2.94 -19.39
CA LEU A 437 7.31 -2.98 -18.38
C LEU A 437 6.90 -1.58 -17.87
N ARG A 438 7.87 -0.75 -17.46
CA ARG A 438 7.58 0.61 -16.96
C ARG A 438 7.17 1.55 -18.07
N GLU A 439 7.93 1.62 -19.16
CA GLU A 439 7.72 2.64 -20.20
C GLU A 439 6.68 2.21 -21.25
N ASP A 440 6.88 1.11 -21.98
CA ASP A 440 5.97 0.71 -23.06
C ASP A 440 4.60 0.21 -22.56
N LEU A 441 4.58 -0.61 -21.51
CA LEU A 441 3.33 -1.09 -20.91
C LEU A 441 2.73 -0.13 -19.87
N GLY A 442 3.47 0.89 -19.44
CA GLY A 442 2.98 1.93 -18.53
C GLY A 442 2.74 1.44 -17.10
N PHE A 443 3.44 0.39 -16.64
CA PHE A 443 3.23 -0.15 -15.30
C PHE A 443 3.81 0.75 -14.21
N GLY A 444 2.95 1.30 -13.35
CA GLY A 444 3.33 2.16 -12.22
C GLY A 444 3.48 1.45 -10.86
N GLY A 445 3.06 0.18 -10.76
CA GLY A 445 2.96 -0.56 -9.49
C GLY A 445 4.27 -1.17 -8.98
N VAL A 446 4.21 -2.11 -8.04
CA VAL A 446 5.41 -2.76 -7.48
C VAL A 446 5.91 -3.87 -8.39
N VAL A 447 7.20 -3.86 -8.69
CA VAL A 447 7.89 -4.94 -9.41
C VAL A 447 8.63 -5.80 -8.40
N VAL A 448 8.18 -7.04 -8.24
CA VAL A 448 8.82 -8.04 -7.37
C VAL A 448 9.57 -9.07 -8.22
N THR A 449 10.72 -9.56 -7.74
CA THR A 449 11.40 -10.67 -8.41
C THR A 449 10.71 -11.99 -8.13
N ASP A 450 10.85 -12.96 -9.03
CA ASP A 450 10.82 -14.38 -8.64
C ASP A 450 12.00 -14.66 -7.66
N ASP A 451 12.03 -15.83 -7.04
CA ASP A 451 12.98 -16.10 -5.96
C ASP A 451 14.44 -16.07 -6.44
N LEU A 452 15.20 -15.06 -5.97
CA LEU A 452 16.61 -14.89 -6.32
C LEU A 452 17.49 -16.05 -5.84
N THR A 453 16.97 -16.95 -5.00
CA THR A 453 17.68 -18.17 -4.59
C THR A 453 17.52 -19.35 -5.55
N MET A 454 16.76 -19.18 -6.64
CA MET A 454 16.57 -20.20 -7.68
C MET A 454 17.86 -20.50 -8.47
N GLY A 455 17.95 -21.70 -9.03
CA GLY A 455 19.09 -22.16 -9.82
C GLY A 455 19.37 -21.32 -11.06
N ALA A 456 18.35 -20.72 -11.69
CA ALA A 456 18.52 -19.80 -12.81
C ALA A 456 19.39 -18.57 -12.47
N ILE A 457 19.42 -18.17 -11.19
CA ILE A 457 20.27 -17.08 -10.70
C ILE A 457 21.54 -17.65 -10.08
N THR A 458 21.41 -18.50 -9.06
CA THR A 458 22.53 -18.94 -8.21
C THR A 458 23.60 -19.76 -8.93
N ASN A 459 23.30 -20.33 -10.10
CA ASN A 459 24.31 -21.03 -10.91
C ASN A 459 25.18 -20.09 -11.75
N GLU A 460 24.70 -18.88 -12.05
CA GLU A 460 25.33 -17.95 -13.00
C GLU A 460 25.78 -16.63 -12.34
N TYR A 461 25.08 -16.19 -11.29
CA TYR A 461 25.31 -14.93 -10.58
C TYR A 461 25.34 -15.15 -9.06
N SER A 462 25.97 -14.22 -8.34
CA SER A 462 25.73 -14.11 -6.90
C SER A 462 24.36 -13.46 -6.67
N VAL A 463 23.69 -13.82 -5.57
CA VAL A 463 22.38 -13.22 -5.25
C VAL A 463 22.53 -11.75 -4.87
N GLU A 464 23.67 -11.38 -4.25
CA GLU A 464 24.01 -10.01 -3.96
C GLU A 464 24.14 -9.15 -5.22
N ASP A 465 24.81 -9.64 -6.26
CA ASP A 465 24.92 -8.90 -7.52
C ASP A 465 23.60 -8.92 -8.29
N ALA A 466 22.84 -10.02 -8.25
CA ALA A 466 21.50 -10.08 -8.84
C ALA A 466 20.53 -9.07 -8.22
N ALA A 467 20.56 -8.90 -6.90
CA ALA A 467 19.79 -7.88 -6.21
C ALA A 467 20.16 -6.46 -6.66
N ILE A 468 21.46 -6.16 -6.80
CA ILE A 468 21.92 -4.84 -7.28
C ILE A 468 21.43 -4.56 -8.70
N GLU A 469 21.62 -5.52 -9.62
CA GLU A 469 21.22 -5.33 -11.01
C GLU A 469 19.70 -5.25 -11.18
N THR A 470 18.93 -6.01 -10.38
CA THR A 470 17.47 -5.87 -10.32
C THR A 470 17.04 -4.45 -9.92
N VAL A 471 17.65 -3.88 -8.87
CA VAL A 471 17.31 -2.53 -8.41
C VAL A 471 17.67 -1.47 -9.45
N LYS A 472 18.85 -1.61 -10.10
CA LYS A 472 19.25 -0.75 -11.22
C LYS A 472 18.25 -0.83 -12.38
N ALA A 473 17.78 -2.03 -12.70
CA ALA A 473 16.84 -2.27 -13.78
C ALA A 473 15.42 -1.73 -13.53
N GLY A 474 15.10 -1.30 -12.30
CA GLY A 474 13.79 -0.74 -11.94
C GLY A 474 12.90 -1.65 -11.10
N GLY A 475 13.42 -2.78 -10.60
CA GLY A 475 12.72 -3.64 -9.64
C GLY A 475 12.66 -3.01 -8.25
N ASP A 476 11.60 -3.29 -7.49
CA ASP A 476 11.33 -2.65 -6.20
C ASP A 476 11.46 -3.60 -5.01
N LEU A 477 11.06 -4.87 -5.18
CA LEU A 477 10.94 -5.84 -4.10
C LEU A 477 11.71 -7.12 -4.45
N LEU A 478 12.63 -7.52 -3.58
CA LEU A 478 13.57 -8.61 -3.81
C LEU A 478 13.15 -9.84 -3.02
N LEU A 479 12.68 -10.87 -3.71
CA LEU A 479 12.26 -12.14 -3.10
C LEU A 479 13.47 -13.04 -2.85
N MET A 480 13.64 -13.49 -1.61
CA MET A 480 14.68 -14.44 -1.20
C MET A 480 14.11 -15.47 -0.22
N ALA A 481 13.80 -16.67 -0.71
CA ALA A 481 12.95 -17.63 -0.01
C ALA A 481 13.65 -18.49 1.06
N HIS A 482 14.95 -18.75 0.98
CA HIS A 482 15.52 -19.93 1.64
C HIS A 482 16.76 -19.70 2.54
N ASP A 483 17.25 -18.46 2.71
CA ASP A 483 18.43 -18.19 3.55
C ASP A 483 18.41 -16.78 4.19
N SER A 484 18.27 -16.70 5.52
CA SER A 484 18.32 -15.40 6.21
C SER A 484 19.72 -14.77 6.25
N ASN A 485 20.79 -15.57 6.14
CA ASN A 485 22.13 -15.01 6.05
C ASN A 485 22.26 -14.24 4.73
N LEU A 486 21.62 -14.74 3.68
CA LEU A 486 21.56 -14.08 2.39
C LEU A 486 20.84 -12.74 2.47
N ILE A 487 19.72 -12.66 3.20
CA ILE A 487 19.05 -11.38 3.48
C ILE A 487 20.04 -10.38 4.06
N SER A 488 20.85 -10.78 5.05
CA SER A 488 21.83 -9.88 5.64
C SER A 488 22.95 -9.48 4.69
N ASN A 489 23.37 -10.36 3.79
CA ASN A 489 24.40 -10.05 2.79
C ASN A 489 23.87 -9.08 1.73
N VAL A 490 22.69 -9.34 1.19
CA VAL A 490 22.02 -8.48 0.19
C VAL A 490 21.74 -7.11 0.79
N PHE A 491 21.22 -7.04 2.01
CA PHE A 491 21.01 -5.79 2.74
C PHE A 491 22.31 -4.97 2.83
N ASN A 492 23.41 -5.60 3.28
CA ASN A 492 24.69 -4.92 3.43
C ASN A 492 25.28 -4.51 2.07
N LYS A 493 25.07 -5.30 1.02
CA LYS A 493 25.51 -5.00 -0.35
C LYS A 493 24.77 -3.79 -0.91
N LEU A 494 23.44 -3.74 -0.78
CA LEU A 494 22.62 -2.59 -1.19
C LEU A 494 23.05 -1.32 -0.46
N LYS A 495 23.25 -1.43 0.87
CA LYS A 495 23.72 -0.30 1.67
C LYS A 495 25.07 0.21 1.18
N ALA A 496 26.04 -0.69 0.98
CA ALA A 496 27.36 -0.33 0.49
C ALA A 496 27.31 0.28 -0.92
N ALA A 497 26.43 -0.21 -1.80
CA ALA A 497 26.23 0.32 -3.15
C ALA A 497 25.65 1.74 -3.14
N VAL A 498 24.77 2.06 -2.19
CA VAL A 498 24.29 3.44 -2.01
C VAL A 498 25.39 4.33 -1.43
N GLU A 499 26.07 3.87 -0.37
CA GLU A 499 27.13 4.64 0.29
C GLU A 499 28.33 4.93 -0.63
N ASN A 500 28.62 4.06 -1.61
CA ASN A 500 29.71 4.23 -2.56
C ASN A 500 29.29 4.93 -3.87
N GLY A 501 27.99 5.21 -4.06
CA GLY A 501 27.43 5.89 -5.22
C GLY A 501 27.17 5.01 -6.45
N GLU A 502 27.22 3.68 -6.32
CA GLU A 502 26.78 2.74 -7.38
C GLU A 502 25.26 2.75 -7.56
N LEU A 503 24.51 2.92 -6.48
CA LEU A 503 23.07 3.17 -6.47
C LEU A 503 22.80 4.56 -5.90
N SER A 504 21.86 5.31 -6.47
CA SER A 504 21.38 6.53 -5.84
C SER A 504 20.39 6.18 -4.72
N GLU A 505 20.39 6.95 -3.63
CA GLU A 505 19.32 6.84 -2.63
C GLU A 505 17.95 7.19 -3.23
N GLU A 506 17.91 8.01 -4.27
CA GLU A 506 16.68 8.33 -4.99
C GLU A 506 16.05 7.10 -5.65
N ARG A 507 16.85 6.22 -6.26
CA ARG A 507 16.35 4.96 -6.82
C ARG A 507 15.73 4.06 -5.74
N ILE A 508 16.28 4.10 -4.53
CA ILE A 508 15.71 3.40 -3.37
C ILE A 508 14.39 4.07 -2.95
N ASN A 509 14.34 5.40 -2.88
CA ASN A 509 13.13 6.14 -2.52
C ASN A 509 11.96 5.80 -3.45
N GLU A 510 12.18 5.83 -4.77
CA GLU A 510 11.14 5.49 -5.76
C GLU A 510 10.52 4.11 -5.52
N SER A 511 11.33 3.12 -5.12
CA SER A 511 10.83 1.77 -4.83
C SER A 511 10.08 1.70 -3.51
N VAL A 512 10.60 2.35 -2.48
CA VAL A 512 9.94 2.40 -1.17
C VAL A 512 8.63 3.16 -1.25
N GLU A 513 8.54 4.22 -2.08
CA GLU A 513 7.30 4.96 -2.35
C GLU A 513 6.24 4.04 -2.94
N ARG A 514 6.56 3.26 -3.98
CA ARG A 514 5.60 2.29 -4.56
C ARG A 514 5.16 1.22 -3.56
N ILE A 515 6.08 0.75 -2.71
CA ILE A 515 5.78 -0.25 -1.69
C ILE A 515 4.89 0.33 -0.58
N ALA A 516 5.13 1.58 -0.18
CA ALA A 516 4.30 2.31 0.77
C ALA A 516 2.89 2.56 0.20
N ASP A 517 2.82 3.12 -1.01
CA ASP A 517 1.56 3.34 -1.75
C ASP A 517 0.74 2.04 -1.85
N LEU A 518 1.39 0.91 -2.13
CA LEU A 518 0.74 -0.41 -2.16
C LEU A 518 0.17 -0.80 -0.80
N LYS A 519 0.96 -0.66 0.28
CA LYS A 519 0.52 -0.99 1.64
C LYS A 519 -0.64 -0.11 2.08
N ASP A 520 -0.62 1.16 1.70
CA ASP A 520 -1.67 2.12 2.03
C ASP A 520 -2.94 1.86 1.21
N LYS A 521 -2.82 1.56 -0.10
CA LYS A 521 -3.95 1.19 -0.98
C LYS A 521 -4.75 0.03 -0.40
N TYR A 522 -4.05 -1.00 0.09
CA TYR A 522 -4.66 -2.20 0.68
C TYR A 522 -4.89 -2.12 2.18
N GLN A 523 -4.62 -0.95 2.79
CA GLN A 523 -4.80 -0.71 4.23
C GLN A 523 -4.12 -1.78 5.08
N ILE A 524 -2.89 -2.17 4.71
CA ILE A 524 -2.16 -3.22 5.40
C ILE A 524 -1.90 -2.77 6.83
N THR A 525 -2.36 -3.54 7.81
CA THR A 525 -2.20 -3.25 9.24
C THR A 525 -1.44 -4.34 9.97
N GLY A 526 -0.98 -4.03 11.19
CA GLY A 526 -0.46 -5.01 12.14
C GLY A 526 -1.55 -5.72 12.96
N GLU A 527 -2.84 -5.60 12.58
CA GLU A 527 -3.93 -6.18 13.35
C GLU A 527 -3.88 -7.71 13.35
N GLN A 528 -4.16 -8.29 14.52
CA GLN A 528 -4.15 -9.73 14.68
C GLN A 528 -5.32 -10.38 13.97
N THR A 529 -5.04 -11.46 13.26
CA THR A 529 -6.02 -12.32 12.62
C THR A 529 -6.73 -13.16 13.68
N PRO A 530 -8.07 -13.25 13.68
CA PRO A 530 -8.83 -14.10 14.59
C PRO A 530 -8.58 -15.60 14.30
N PRO A 531 -9.05 -16.51 15.18
CA PRO A 531 -9.00 -17.94 14.90
C PRO A 531 -9.67 -18.29 13.55
N PRO A 532 -9.07 -19.21 12.76
CA PRO A 532 -9.51 -19.48 11.39
C PRO A 532 -10.79 -20.34 11.34
N GLU A 533 -11.65 -20.08 10.38
CA GLU A 533 -12.94 -20.74 10.15
C GLU A 533 -13.11 -21.13 8.67
N PHE A 534 -12.50 -22.25 8.24
CA PHE A 534 -12.51 -22.67 6.83
C PHE A 534 -13.83 -23.28 6.32
N GLN A 535 -14.77 -23.70 7.18
CA GLN A 535 -15.98 -24.40 6.72
C GLN A 535 -16.84 -23.60 5.72
N PRO A 536 -17.08 -22.29 5.89
CA PRO A 536 -17.76 -21.48 4.89
C PRO A 536 -16.98 -21.38 3.57
N VAL A 537 -15.66 -21.28 3.63
CA VAL A 537 -14.78 -21.18 2.45
C VAL A 537 -14.76 -22.50 1.68
N ASN A 538 -14.62 -23.63 2.37
CA ASN A 538 -14.59 -24.96 1.78
C ASN A 538 -15.89 -25.31 1.04
N ARG A 539 -17.05 -24.88 1.54
CA ARG A 539 -18.33 -25.04 0.81
C ARG A 539 -18.33 -24.33 -0.54
N LYS A 540 -17.66 -23.18 -0.64
CA LYS A 540 -17.51 -22.46 -1.92
C LYS A 540 -16.53 -23.18 -2.85
N VAL A 541 -15.48 -23.78 -2.31
CA VAL A 541 -14.56 -24.62 -3.08
C VAL A 541 -15.32 -25.82 -3.68
N GLU A 542 -16.16 -26.50 -2.89
CA GLU A 542 -17.01 -27.60 -3.36
C GLU A 542 -17.90 -27.17 -4.54
N GLU A 543 -18.52 -25.97 -4.48
CA GLU A 543 -19.32 -25.41 -5.58
C GLU A 543 -18.50 -25.19 -6.88
N ILE A 544 -17.22 -24.84 -6.77
CA ILE A 544 -16.31 -24.72 -7.93
C ILE A 544 -15.97 -26.09 -8.48
N LEU A 545 -15.60 -27.03 -7.60
CA LEU A 545 -15.21 -28.39 -8.01
C LEU A 545 -16.33 -29.14 -8.73
N GLU A 546 -17.60 -28.94 -8.32
CA GLU A 546 -18.77 -29.50 -9.02
C GLU A 546 -18.97 -28.96 -10.44
N GLN A 547 -18.46 -27.77 -10.76
CA GLN A 547 -18.55 -27.18 -12.10
C GLN A 547 -17.40 -27.61 -13.01
N VAL A 548 -16.26 -27.94 -12.42
CA VAL A 548 -15.03 -28.32 -13.12
C VAL A 548 -14.93 -29.84 -13.34
N SER A 549 -15.59 -30.65 -12.49
CA SER A 549 -15.72 -32.11 -12.64
C SER A 549 -16.66 -32.54 -13.77
#